data_AF-A0ABD5LV19-F1
#
_entry.id   AF-A0ABD5LV19-F1
#
_cell.length_a   1.000
_cell.length_b   1.000
_cell.length_c   1.000
_cell.angle_alpha   90.00
_cell.angle_beta   90.00
_cell.angle_gamma   90.00
#
_symmetry.space_group_name_H-M   'P 1'
#
loop_
_entity.id
_entity.type
_entity.pdbx_description
1 polymer ?
#
loop_
_entity_poly.entity_id
_entity_poly.type
_entity_poly.pdbx_seq_one_letter_code
_entity_poly.pdbx_strand_id
1 'polypeptide(L)'
;MRKKPDELRLTAFNELNKGDSKSKVVNLLGEPRTISFSDYGNILWVYSNTEISRDMSSYIPVFNMMKGTESGISERVYIELKENRIENIYIVSYKITQGRGIINAGDYQEDIISIRKKYD
;
A
#
# COMPACT_ATOMS: atom_id res chain seq x y z
N MET A 1 -12.16 8.92 -11.37
CA MET A 1 -11.06 8.00 -11.76
C MET A 1 -10.17 7.79 -10.55
N ARG A 2 -9.90 6.54 -10.14
CA ARG A 2 -8.88 6.26 -9.10
C ARG A 2 -7.50 6.35 -9.76
N LYS A 3 -6.59 7.18 -9.23
CA LYS A 3 -5.19 7.29 -9.70
C LYS A 3 -4.50 5.95 -9.55
N LYS A 4 -3.58 5.59 -10.45
CA LYS A 4 -2.81 4.33 -10.36
C LYS A 4 -1.82 4.35 -9.17
N PRO A 5 -1.39 3.19 -8.65
CA PRO A 5 -0.47 3.12 -7.50
C PRO A 5 0.82 3.93 -7.72
N ASP A 6 1.43 3.78 -8.88
CA ASP A 6 2.68 4.46 -9.25
C ASP A 6 2.51 5.98 -9.30
N GLU A 7 1.40 6.45 -9.85
CA GLU A 7 1.09 7.88 -9.95
C GLU A 7 0.91 8.50 -8.56
N LEU A 8 0.25 7.80 -7.63
CA LEU A 8 0.08 8.28 -6.25
C LEU A 8 1.42 8.39 -5.54
N ARG A 9 2.31 7.41 -5.70
CA ARG A 9 3.65 7.42 -5.12
C ARG A 9 4.47 8.59 -5.63
N LEU A 10 4.55 8.74 -6.95
CA LEU A 10 5.31 9.81 -7.58
C LEU A 10 4.74 11.19 -7.21
N THR A 11 3.41 11.34 -7.23
CA THR A 11 2.75 12.60 -6.80
C THR A 11 3.07 12.92 -5.34
N ALA A 12 2.95 11.94 -4.44
CA ALA A 12 3.24 12.16 -3.02
C ALA A 12 4.72 12.51 -2.80
N PHE A 13 5.65 11.83 -3.47
CA PHE A 13 7.08 12.09 -3.30
C PHE A 13 7.55 13.40 -3.93
N ASN A 14 6.94 13.84 -5.04
CA ASN A 14 7.41 15.02 -5.76
C ASN A 14 6.69 16.30 -5.30
N GLU A 15 5.39 16.23 -5.01
CA GLU A 15 4.54 17.42 -4.83
C GLU A 15 4.27 17.79 -3.36
N LEU A 16 4.33 16.80 -2.45
CA LEU A 16 4.09 17.02 -1.03
C LEU A 16 5.38 17.22 -0.26
N ASN A 17 5.39 18.21 0.63
CA ASN A 17 6.54 18.57 1.44
C ASN A 17 6.23 18.56 2.93
N LYS A 18 7.28 18.39 3.76
CA LYS A 18 7.17 18.53 5.21
C LYS A 18 6.54 19.89 5.57
N GLY A 19 5.57 19.88 6.47
CA GLY A 19 4.81 21.06 6.89
C GLY A 19 3.57 21.37 6.04
N ASP A 20 3.39 20.73 4.88
CA ASP A 20 2.18 20.91 4.07
C ASP A 20 0.92 20.53 4.87
N SER A 21 -0.20 21.21 4.57
CA SER A 21 -1.46 20.96 5.26
C SER A 21 -2.07 19.63 4.84
N LYS A 22 -2.79 19.00 5.78
CA LYS A 22 -3.70 17.88 5.51
C LYS A 22 -4.62 18.13 4.30
N SER A 23 -5.16 19.34 4.15
CA SER A 23 -6.03 19.68 3.02
C SER A 23 -5.32 19.60 1.66
N LYS A 24 -4.04 19.99 1.59
CA LYS A 24 -3.24 19.86 0.37
C LYS A 24 -3.04 18.39 0.00
N VAL A 25 -2.83 17.52 0.99
CA VAL A 25 -2.73 16.06 0.79
C VAL A 25 -4.02 15.51 0.18
N VAL A 26 -5.18 15.85 0.74
CA VAL A 26 -6.48 15.41 0.22
C VAL A 26 -6.72 15.94 -1.20
N ASN A 27 -6.40 17.20 -1.46
CA ASN A 27 -6.58 17.78 -2.79
C ASN A 27 -5.72 17.09 -3.86
N LEU A 28 -4.53 16.61 -3.50
CA LEU A 28 -3.60 15.98 -4.43
C LEU A 28 -3.81 14.47 -4.58
N LEU A 29 -4.02 13.76 -3.47
CA LEU A 29 -4.07 12.29 -3.42
C LEU A 29 -5.49 11.73 -3.28
N GLY A 30 -6.46 12.58 -2.94
CA GLY A 30 -7.81 12.18 -2.53
C GLY A 30 -7.89 11.79 -1.05
N GLU A 31 -9.04 11.24 -0.67
CA GLU A 31 -9.25 10.71 0.68
C GLU A 31 -8.38 9.46 0.92
N PRO A 32 -7.79 9.32 2.13
CA PRO A 32 -7.03 8.13 2.48
C PRO A 32 -7.96 6.91 2.53
N ARG A 33 -7.42 5.74 2.19
CA ARG A 33 -8.17 4.49 2.28
C ARG A 33 -8.34 4.04 3.72
N THR A 34 -7.33 4.29 4.54
CA THR A 34 -7.30 3.90 5.95
C THR A 34 -6.58 4.97 6.75
N ILE A 35 -7.03 5.17 7.98
CA ILE A 35 -6.38 6.02 8.97
C ILE A 35 -5.85 5.10 10.07
N SER A 36 -4.60 5.28 10.43
CA SER A 36 -3.90 4.56 11.51
C SER A 36 -3.12 5.57 12.35
N PHE A 37 -2.31 5.08 13.28
CA PHE A 37 -1.46 5.89 14.15
C PHE A 37 -0.05 5.30 14.20
N SER A 38 0.97 6.16 14.25
CA SER A 38 2.34 5.72 14.52
C SER A 38 2.52 5.44 16.01
N ASP A 39 3.62 4.75 16.37
CA ASP A 39 3.94 4.45 17.77
C ASP A 39 4.13 5.71 18.64
N TYR A 40 4.45 6.84 18.00
CA TYR A 40 4.56 8.15 18.64
C TYR A 40 3.22 8.91 18.72
N GLY A 41 2.12 8.30 18.29
CA GLY A 41 0.77 8.88 18.33
C GLY A 41 0.44 9.83 17.16
N ASN A 42 1.30 9.92 16.14
CA ASN A 42 1.01 10.72 14.96
C ASN A 42 -0.03 10.02 14.08
N ILE A 43 -0.83 10.80 13.34
CA ILE A 43 -1.84 10.25 12.44
C ILE A 43 -1.14 9.72 11.18
N LEU A 44 -1.40 8.46 10.82
CA LEU A 44 -0.91 7.85 9.58
C LEU A 44 -2.06 7.68 8.60
N TRP A 45 -1.96 8.36 7.47
CA TRP A 45 -2.88 8.20 6.36
C TRP A 45 -2.35 7.22 5.36
N VAL A 46 -3.09 6.13 5.16
CA VAL A 46 -2.69 5.03 4.28
C VAL A 46 -3.43 5.13 2.96
N TYR A 47 -2.66 5.28 1.91
CA TYR A 47 -3.11 5.17 0.53
C TYR A 47 -2.60 3.82 -0.01
N SER A 48 -3.51 2.95 -0.42
CA SER A 48 -3.17 1.62 -0.95
C SER A 48 -3.79 1.45 -2.32
N ASN A 49 -2.97 0.98 -3.25
CA ASN A 49 -3.40 0.60 -4.57
C ASN A 49 -2.53 -0.60 -4.99
N THR A 50 -3.12 -1.78 -5.01
CA THR A 50 -2.39 -3.04 -5.20
C THR A 50 -2.73 -3.61 -6.56
N GLU A 51 -1.73 -3.77 -7.41
CA GLU A 51 -1.80 -4.59 -8.63
C GLU A 51 -1.24 -5.98 -8.29
N ILE A 52 -2.12 -6.96 -8.10
CA ILE A 52 -1.70 -8.35 -7.90
C ILE A 52 -1.36 -8.94 -9.27
N SER A 53 -0.06 -9.08 -9.56
CA SER A 53 0.44 -9.71 -10.79
C SER A 53 0.31 -11.22 -10.70
N ARG A 54 -0.51 -11.82 -11.56
CA ARG A 54 -0.77 -13.28 -11.61
C ARG A 54 0.47 -14.07 -12.02
N ASP A 55 1.30 -14.44 -11.06
CA ASP A 55 2.39 -15.40 -11.32
C ASP A 55 1.85 -16.84 -11.37
N MET A 56 1.80 -17.40 -12.59
CA MET A 56 1.79 -18.83 -12.95
C MET A 56 0.76 -19.75 -12.27
N SER A 57 -0.43 -19.86 -12.89
CA SER A 57 -1.26 -21.06 -12.77
C SER A 57 -0.52 -22.26 -13.37
N SER A 58 -0.10 -23.23 -12.55
CA SER A 58 0.36 -24.53 -13.07
C SER A 58 -0.79 -25.22 -13.84
N TYR A 59 -0.50 -25.83 -14.98
CA TYR A 59 -1.48 -26.30 -15.97
C TYR A 59 -2.31 -27.55 -15.54
N ILE A 60 -2.53 -27.76 -14.24
CA ILE A 60 -3.26 -28.90 -13.67
C ILE A 60 -4.53 -28.38 -12.96
N PRO A 61 -5.72 -28.50 -13.59
CA PRO A 61 -6.96 -27.86 -13.13
C PRO A 61 -7.37 -28.22 -11.69
N VAL A 62 -7.25 -29.50 -11.31
CA VAL A 62 -7.69 -29.99 -9.99
C VAL A 62 -6.75 -29.51 -8.88
N PHE A 63 -5.45 -29.44 -9.15
CA PHE A 63 -4.45 -29.02 -8.15
C PHE A 63 -4.56 -27.53 -7.82
N ASN A 64 -4.73 -26.67 -8.85
CA ASN A 64 -4.94 -25.24 -8.63
C ASN A 64 -6.24 -24.95 -7.86
N MET A 65 -7.31 -25.71 -8.08
CA MET A 65 -8.56 -25.56 -7.35
C MET A 65 -8.41 -25.91 -5.86
N MET A 66 -7.51 -26.83 -5.51
CA MET A 66 -7.27 -27.23 -4.12
C MET A 66 -6.24 -26.37 -3.39
N LYS A 67 -5.13 -25.98 -4.04
CA LYS A 67 -3.97 -25.34 -3.37
C LYS A 67 -3.36 -24.14 -4.12
N GLY A 68 -4.07 -23.55 -5.07
CA GLY A 68 -3.54 -22.40 -5.81
C GLY A 68 -3.11 -21.26 -4.88
N THR A 69 -2.04 -20.55 -5.23
CA THR A 69 -1.57 -19.34 -4.56
C THR A 69 -1.33 -18.26 -5.61
N GLU A 70 -1.65 -17.02 -5.29
CA GLU A 70 -1.28 -15.85 -6.07
C GLU A 70 -0.34 -14.97 -5.25
N SER A 71 0.74 -14.49 -5.87
CA SER A 71 1.60 -13.47 -5.30
C SER A 71 1.40 -12.14 -6.00
N GLY A 72 1.77 -11.04 -5.35
CA GLY A 72 1.78 -9.73 -5.97
C GLY A 72 2.60 -8.72 -5.18
N ILE A 73 2.75 -7.52 -5.73
CA ILE A 73 3.38 -6.41 -5.03
C ILE A 73 2.31 -5.39 -4.70
N SER A 74 2.17 -5.07 -3.42
CA SER A 74 1.35 -3.96 -2.97
C SER A 74 2.21 -2.79 -2.59
N GLU A 75 1.98 -1.70 -3.27
CA GLU A 75 2.65 -0.45 -2.98
C GLU A 75 1.72 0.46 -2.17
N ARG A 76 2.22 0.96 -1.04
CA ARG A 76 1.49 1.83 -0.12
C ARG A 76 2.23 3.14 0.10
N VAL A 77 1.47 4.22 0.14
CA VAL A 77 1.95 5.54 0.57
C VAL A 77 1.35 5.84 1.93
N TYR A 78 2.20 6.13 2.90
CA TYR A 78 1.81 6.61 4.21
C TYR A 78 2.17 8.08 4.32
N ILE A 79 1.20 8.90 4.70
CA ILE A 79 1.43 10.30 5.06
C ILE A 79 1.31 10.39 6.57
N GLU A 80 2.42 10.70 7.24
CA GLU A 80 2.43 10.96 8.68
C GLU A 80 2.12 12.43 8.93
N LEU A 81 1.11 12.66 9.76
CA LEU A 81 0.63 13.98 10.13
C LEU A 81 0.85 14.22 11.61
N LYS A 82 1.51 15.34 11.92
CA LYS A 82 1.61 15.90 13.26
C LYS A 82 0.91 17.26 13.25
N GLU A 83 -0.03 17.47 14.17
CA GLU A 83 -0.81 18.72 14.25
C GLU A 83 -1.45 19.13 12.91
N ASN A 84 -2.00 18.16 12.16
CA ASN A 84 -2.58 18.33 10.81
C ASN A 84 -1.62 18.81 9.71
N ARG A 85 -0.31 18.70 9.93
CA ARG A 85 0.73 18.98 8.93
C ARG A 85 1.58 17.75 8.66
N ILE A 86 2.09 17.64 7.44
CA ILE A 86 2.97 16.53 7.06
C ILE A 86 4.23 16.56 7.91
N GLU A 87 4.44 15.53 8.71
CA GLU A 87 5.70 15.26 9.37
C GLU A 87 6.59 14.41 8.45
N ASN A 88 6.00 13.40 7.81
CA ASN A 88 6.72 12.50 6.93
C ASN A 88 5.88 11.85 5.83
N ILE A 89 6.59 11.25 4.88
CA ILE A 89 6.02 10.45 3.79
C ILE A 89 6.81 9.16 3.69
N TYR A 90 6.11 8.04 3.75
CA TYR A 90 6.68 6.71 3.57
C TYR A 90 6.09 6.07 2.33
N ILE A 91 6.96 5.48 1.53
CA ILE A 91 6.60 4.52 0.51
C ILE A 91 6.99 3.15 1.04
N VAL A 92 6.05 2.22 1.07
CA VAL A 92 6.32 0.84 1.49
C VAL A 92 5.83 -0.11 0.41
N SER A 93 6.71 -1.02 -0.01
CA SER A 93 6.36 -2.10 -0.92
C SER A 93 6.25 -3.40 -0.14
N TYR A 94 5.11 -4.07 -0.27
CA TYR A 94 4.81 -5.35 0.35
C TYR A 94 4.74 -6.43 -0.72
N LYS A 95 5.31 -7.59 -0.44
CA LYS A 95 5.02 -8.82 -1.16
C LYS A 95 3.75 -9.40 -0.54
N ILE A 96 2.72 -9.56 -1.35
CA ILE A 96 1.50 -10.24 -0.94
C ILE A 96 1.57 -11.68 -1.43
N THR A 97 1.18 -12.62 -0.58
CA THR A 97 0.86 -13.99 -0.95
C THR A 97 -0.55 -14.29 -0.49
N GLN A 98 -1.43 -14.67 -1.42
CA GLN A 98 -2.82 -15.00 -1.16
C GLN A 98 -3.14 -16.41 -1.66
N GLY A 99 -3.68 -17.26 -0.80
CA GLY A 99 -4.21 -18.55 -1.21
C GLY A 99 -5.54 -18.40 -1.97
N ARG A 100 -5.73 -19.26 -2.97
CA ARG A 100 -6.88 -19.25 -3.89
C ARG A 100 -7.61 -20.59 -3.97
N GLY A 101 -7.01 -21.65 -3.46
CA GLY A 101 -7.64 -22.95 -3.38
C GLY A 101 -8.67 -23.00 -2.24
N ILE A 102 -9.59 -23.96 -2.32
CA ILE A 102 -10.63 -24.17 -1.31
C ILE A 102 -10.02 -24.42 0.09
N ILE A 103 -8.80 -24.97 0.15
CA ILE A 103 -8.10 -25.31 1.39
C ILE A 103 -7.34 -24.11 1.98
N ASN A 104 -6.87 -23.18 1.14
CA ASN A 104 -6.00 -22.08 1.55
C ASN A 104 -6.59 -20.70 1.23
N ALA A 105 -7.90 -20.59 0.94
CA ALA A 105 -8.55 -19.34 0.59
C ALA A 105 -8.45 -18.24 1.68
N GLY A 106 -8.21 -18.65 2.94
CA GLY A 106 -7.98 -17.73 4.06
C GLY A 106 -6.52 -17.31 4.23
N ASP A 107 -5.57 -17.92 3.51
CA ASP A 107 -4.15 -17.65 3.66
C ASP A 107 -3.84 -16.30 3.00
N TYR A 108 -3.51 -15.32 3.83
CA TYR A 108 -3.06 -14.01 3.39
C TYR A 108 -1.81 -13.62 4.17
N GLN A 109 -0.73 -13.34 3.45
CA GLN A 109 0.54 -12.94 4.04
C GLN A 109 1.05 -11.69 3.33
N GLU A 110 1.56 -10.75 4.13
CA GLU A 110 2.25 -9.55 3.66
C GLU A 110 3.66 -9.52 4.24
N ASP A 111 4.66 -9.56 3.36
CA ASP A 111 6.05 -9.36 3.76
C ASP A 111 6.52 -7.99 3.28
N ILE A 112 7.16 -7.22 4.15
CA ILE A 112 7.74 -5.93 3.76
C ILE A 112 8.97 -6.20 2.89
N ILE A 113 8.96 -5.69 1.66
CA ILE A 113 10.12 -5.75 0.74
C ILE A 113 11.02 -4.55 0.98
N SER A 114 10.44 -3.35 1.06
CA SER A 114 11.21 -2.12 1.21
C SER A 114 10.37 -1.01 1.84
N ILE A 115 11.06 -0.13 2.56
CA ILE A 115 10.52 1.10 3.13
C ILE A 115 11.41 2.24 2.66
N ARG A 116 10.81 3.27 2.07
CA ARG A 116 11.48 4.51 1.72
C ARG A 116 10.81 5.67 2.44
N LYS A 117 11.57 6.33 3.30
CA LYS A 117 11.17 7.54 4.04
C LYS A 117 11.64 8.77 3.27
N LYS A 118 10.83 9.83 3.21
CA LYS A 118 11.20 11.06 2.50
C LYS A 118 12.03 12.03 3.37
N TYR A 119 11.70 12.14 4.65
CA TYR A 119 12.35 13.08 5.57
C TYR A 119 12.94 12.33 6.76
N ASP A 120 14.14 12.69 7.22
CA ASP A 120 14.71 12.13 8.44
C ASP A 120 14.10 12.76 9.71
#